data_AF-A0AB38EHC7-F1
#
_entry.id   AF-A0AB38EHC7-F1
#
_cell.length_a   1.000
_cell.length_b   1.000
_cell.length_c   1.000
_cell.angle_alpha   90.00
_cell.angle_beta   90.00
_cell.angle_gamma   90.00
#
_symmetry.space_group_name_H-M   'P 1'
#
loop_
_entity.id
_entity.type
_entity.pdbx_description
1 polymer ?
#
loop_
_entity_poly.entity_id
_entity_poly.type
_entity_poly.pdbx_seq_one_letter_code
_entity_poly.pdbx_strand_id
1 'polypeptide(L)'
;MNEPDLLACVEETRSSIFQGDMDEAILLHYDLVMESYRRKPLFYKKLLKYDRFIVTLSLLSFMFADDRVPLSRVKAFCQARGYMSRNSLDTYFSFLLSAGYMQVRLHDEDERQRVFNLTDRAVCEVRQMIDSYVLPSQIVAPYERGLVGAGIPEDVVPSYFHGIARVLYANGTLDQRLPEARWMINRDGGHLPMLALYSDSLRNGPLKVGYKAATYVELSARLGVSKTHIIRMVKEGELRG
;
A
#
# COMPACT_ATOMS: atom_id res chain seq x y z
N MET A 1 2.79 19.42 7.56
CA MET A 1 1.45 19.14 8.11
C MET A 1 1.64 18.41 9.42
N ASN A 2 1.09 18.93 10.51
CA ASN A 2 1.13 18.25 11.81
C ASN A 2 -0.04 17.25 11.91
N GLU A 3 -0.11 16.49 13.00
CA GLU A 3 -1.16 15.50 13.24
C GLU A 3 -2.58 16.11 13.31
N PRO A 4 -2.83 17.21 14.05
CA PRO A 4 -4.13 17.89 14.06
C PRO A 4 -4.64 18.29 12.67
N ASP A 5 -3.77 18.82 11.82
CA ASP A 5 -4.11 19.22 10.46
C ASP A 5 -4.54 18.02 9.60
N LEU A 6 -3.90 16.85 9.78
CA LEU A 6 -4.27 15.62 9.08
C LEU A 6 -5.66 15.14 9.53
N LEU A 7 -5.94 15.16 10.83
CA LEU A 7 -7.23 14.75 11.37
C LEU A 7 -8.36 15.65 10.87
N ALA A 8 -8.14 16.97 10.82
CA ALA A 8 -9.10 17.91 10.25
C ALA A 8 -9.40 17.60 8.77
N CYS A 9 -8.36 17.32 7.97
CA CYS A 9 -8.51 16.93 6.57
C CYS A 9 -9.32 15.63 6.41
N VAL A 10 -9.06 14.62 7.26
CA VAL A 10 -9.81 13.35 7.27
C VAL A 10 -11.27 13.58 7.64
N GLU A 11 -11.55 14.39 8.66
CA GLU A 11 -12.92 14.70 9.08
C GLU A 11 -13.70 15.48 8.01
N GLU A 12 -13.05 16.41 7.32
CA GLU A 12 -13.65 17.16 6.21
C GLU A 12 -14.02 16.25 5.03
N THR A 13 -13.14 15.30 4.70
CA THR A 13 -13.38 14.34 3.61
C THR A 13 -14.30 13.18 4.00
N ARG A 14 -14.48 12.93 5.31
CA ARG A 14 -15.29 11.82 5.85
C ARG A 14 -16.72 11.84 5.31
N SER A 15 -17.36 13.01 5.37
CA SER A 15 -18.76 13.16 4.94
C SER A 15 -18.95 12.83 3.46
N SER A 16 -17.99 13.22 2.61
CA SER A 16 -18.02 12.92 1.18
C SER A 16 -17.82 11.42 0.93
N ILE A 17 -16.85 10.78 1.60
CA ILE A 17 -16.57 9.34 1.45
C ILE A 17 -17.82 8.49 1.73
N PHE A 18 -18.58 8.81 2.77
CA PHE A 18 -19.79 8.07 3.14
C PHE A 18 -21.01 8.34 2.23
N GLN A 19 -20.94 9.33 1.32
CA GLN A 19 -22.01 9.60 0.36
C GLN A 19 -21.85 8.80 -0.94
N GLY A 20 -20.64 8.34 -1.27
CA GLY A 20 -20.42 7.53 -2.47
C GLY A 20 -20.55 6.02 -2.21
N ASP A 21 -20.48 5.25 -3.29
CA ASP A 21 -20.61 3.80 -3.25
C ASP A 21 -19.31 3.14 -2.77
N MET A 22 -19.19 2.98 -1.46
CA MET A 22 -18.01 2.38 -0.83
C MET A 22 -17.82 0.92 -1.22
N ASP A 23 -18.91 0.18 -1.44
CA ASP A 23 -18.84 -1.24 -1.78
C ASP A 23 -18.30 -1.42 -3.20
N GLU A 24 -18.77 -0.63 -4.17
CA GLU A 24 -18.23 -0.60 -5.53
C GLU A 24 -16.77 -0.14 -5.55
N ALA A 25 -16.40 0.87 -4.75
CA ALA A 25 -15.02 1.31 -4.61
C ALA A 25 -14.11 0.19 -4.06
N ILE A 26 -14.55 -0.53 -3.03
CA ILE A 26 -13.79 -1.65 -2.46
C ILE A 26 -13.64 -2.78 -3.49
N LEU A 27 -14.68 -3.10 -4.25
CA LEU A 27 -14.63 -4.11 -5.31
C LEU A 27 -13.65 -3.72 -6.42
N LEU A 28 -13.66 -2.46 -6.87
CA LEU A 28 -12.72 -1.97 -7.87
C LEU A 28 -11.28 -1.99 -7.35
N HIS A 29 -11.05 -1.55 -6.10
CA HIS A 29 -9.75 -1.63 -5.46
C HIS A 29 -9.22 -3.06 -5.44
N TYR A 30 -10.08 -4.00 -5.04
CA TYR A 30 -9.74 -5.41 -4.99
C TYR A 30 -9.35 -5.96 -6.36
N ASP A 31 -10.12 -5.68 -7.41
CA ASP A 31 -9.81 -6.18 -8.76
C ASP A 31 -8.49 -5.64 -9.30
N LEU A 32 -8.21 -4.34 -9.13
CA LEU A 32 -6.96 -3.70 -9.58
C LEU A 32 -5.73 -4.25 -8.82
N VAL A 33 -5.84 -4.43 -7.50
CA VAL A 33 -4.79 -5.06 -6.69
C VAL A 33 -4.57 -6.51 -7.13
N MET A 34 -5.63 -7.27 -7.35
CA MET A 34 -5.52 -8.68 -7.73
C MET A 34 -5.00 -8.88 -9.15
N GLU A 35 -5.29 -7.97 -10.08
CA GLU A 35 -4.69 -7.98 -11.41
C GLU A 35 -3.17 -7.87 -11.31
N SER A 36 -2.69 -6.89 -10.55
CA SER A 36 -1.27 -6.69 -10.28
C SER A 36 -0.64 -7.92 -9.60
N TYR A 37 -1.32 -8.45 -8.57
CA TYR A 37 -0.88 -9.62 -7.82
C TYR A 37 -0.74 -10.86 -8.71
N ARG A 38 -1.69 -11.14 -9.60
CA ARG A 38 -1.66 -12.29 -10.51
C ARG A 38 -0.51 -12.21 -11.51
N ARG A 39 -0.16 -11.01 -11.99
CA ARG A 39 0.96 -10.81 -12.93
C ARG A 39 2.31 -11.12 -12.27
N LYS A 40 2.52 -10.74 -11.00
CA LYS A 40 3.80 -10.91 -10.29
C LYS A 40 3.60 -11.32 -8.82
N PRO A 41 3.10 -12.53 -8.54
CA PRO A 41 2.65 -12.92 -7.19
C PRO A 41 3.79 -12.89 -6.17
N LEU A 42 4.99 -13.36 -6.54
CA LEU A 42 6.15 -13.33 -5.64
C LEU A 42 6.65 -11.92 -5.34
N PHE A 43 6.51 -10.99 -6.30
CA PHE A 43 6.91 -9.60 -6.12
C PHE A 43 5.94 -8.90 -5.18
N TYR A 44 4.64 -8.93 -5.48
CA TYR A 44 3.63 -8.27 -4.65
C TYR A 44 3.50 -8.92 -3.27
N LYS A 45 3.68 -10.24 -3.14
CA LYS A 45 3.81 -10.89 -1.83
C LYS A 45 4.95 -10.30 -0.99
N LYS A 46 6.10 -10.04 -1.61
CA LYS A 46 7.26 -9.46 -0.94
C LYS A 46 7.12 -7.98 -0.68
N LEU A 47 6.50 -7.22 -1.58
CA LEU A 47 6.34 -5.77 -1.53
C LEU A 47 5.22 -5.35 -0.56
N LEU A 48 4.06 -6.02 -0.63
CA LEU A 48 2.86 -5.67 0.13
C LEU A 48 2.88 -6.17 1.58
N LYS A 49 4.00 -6.75 2.05
CA LYS A 49 4.19 -6.93 3.50
C LYS A 49 4.28 -5.54 4.12
N TYR A 50 3.46 -5.26 5.12
CA TYR A 50 3.25 -3.90 5.63
C TYR A 50 4.54 -3.12 5.92
N ASP A 51 5.48 -3.69 6.67
CA ASP A 51 6.77 -3.05 6.99
C ASP A 51 7.57 -2.65 5.74
N ARG A 52 7.52 -3.47 4.69
CA ARG A 52 8.20 -3.19 3.41
C ARG A 52 7.43 -2.18 2.57
N PHE A 53 6.11 -2.30 2.59
CA PHE A 53 5.22 -1.37 1.91
C PHE A 53 5.39 0.05 2.45
N ILE A 54 5.40 0.23 3.78
CA ILE A 54 5.56 1.54 4.39
C ILE A 54 6.96 2.13 4.17
N VAL A 55 8.00 1.29 4.13
CA VAL A 55 9.36 1.71 3.73
C VAL A 55 9.39 2.13 2.26
N THR A 56 8.71 1.41 1.36
CA THR A 56 8.60 1.81 -0.04
C THR A 56 7.83 3.12 -0.21
N LEU A 57 6.71 3.30 0.50
CA LEU A 57 5.99 4.58 0.51
C LEU A 57 6.86 5.72 1.01
N SER A 58 7.68 5.48 2.04
CA SER A 58 8.65 6.46 2.56
C SER A 58 9.71 6.79 1.51
N LEU A 59 10.30 5.79 0.85
CA LEU A 59 11.28 5.96 -0.21
C LEU A 59 10.74 6.84 -1.35
N LEU A 60 9.54 6.53 -1.83
CA LEU A 60 8.87 7.25 -2.91
C LEU A 60 8.49 8.68 -2.49
N SER A 61 7.97 8.86 -1.28
CA SER A 61 7.64 10.17 -0.72
C SER A 61 8.84 11.10 -0.65
N PHE A 62 9.99 10.58 -0.24
CA PHE A 62 11.23 11.35 -0.19
C PHE A 62 11.73 11.71 -1.60
N MET A 63 11.74 10.74 -2.52
CA MET A 63 12.22 10.96 -3.89
C MET A 63 11.39 11.97 -4.68
N PHE A 64 10.05 11.90 -4.58
CA PHE A 64 9.17 12.82 -5.30
C PHE A 64 9.11 14.22 -4.67
N ALA A 65 9.61 14.38 -3.44
CA ALA A 65 9.80 15.69 -2.81
C ALA A 65 11.15 16.33 -3.16
N ASP A 66 12.21 15.52 -3.23
CA ASP A 66 13.58 15.95 -3.55
C ASP A 66 14.37 14.77 -4.15
N ASP A 67 14.71 14.85 -5.43
CA ASP A 67 15.43 13.79 -6.17
C ASP A 67 16.92 13.70 -5.81
N ARG A 68 17.43 14.65 -5.02
CA ARG A 68 18.80 14.63 -4.48
C ARG A 68 18.86 14.07 -3.08
N VAL A 69 17.75 13.64 -2.51
CA VAL A 69 17.74 13.19 -1.13
C VAL A 69 18.58 11.93 -0.92
N PRO A 70 19.52 11.94 0.05
CA PRO A 70 20.36 10.78 0.30
C PRO A 70 19.54 9.59 0.82
N LEU A 71 19.86 8.39 0.34
CA LEU A 71 19.22 7.15 0.78
C LEU A 71 19.40 6.92 2.31
N SER A 72 20.49 7.43 2.88
CA SER A 72 20.73 7.39 4.34
C SER A 72 19.68 8.17 5.13
N ARG A 73 19.15 9.27 4.61
CA ARG A 73 18.07 10.04 5.27
C ARG A 73 16.77 9.24 5.30
N VAL A 74 16.44 8.56 4.20
CA VAL A 74 15.27 7.67 4.13
C VAL A 74 15.42 6.50 5.12
N LYS A 75 16.60 5.87 5.18
CA LYS A 75 16.92 4.82 6.16
C LYS A 75 16.73 5.30 7.60
N ALA A 76 17.29 6.46 7.93
CA ALA A 76 17.19 7.05 9.26
C ALA A 76 15.73 7.35 9.63
N PHE A 77 14.94 7.88 8.68
CA PHE A 77 13.52 8.13 8.86
C PHE A 77 12.74 6.86 9.20
N CYS A 78 12.95 5.78 8.43
CA CYS A 78 12.27 4.50 8.63
C CYS A 78 12.69 3.83 9.94
N GLN A 79 13.98 3.90 10.28
CA GLN A 79 14.52 3.33 11.51
C GLN A 79 13.98 4.06 12.75
N ALA A 80 13.93 5.39 12.74
CA ALA A 80 13.42 6.18 13.85
C ALA A 80 11.93 5.90 14.15
N ARG A 81 11.16 5.48 13.14
CA ARG A 81 9.75 5.11 13.27
C ARG A 81 9.52 3.62 13.55
N GLY A 82 10.60 2.84 13.65
CA GLY A 82 10.51 1.41 13.93
C GLY A 82 9.92 0.58 12.79
N TYR A 83 9.86 1.11 11.57
CA TYR A 83 9.32 0.36 10.42
C TYR A 83 10.16 -0.88 10.11
N MET A 84 11.49 -0.74 10.19
CA MET A 84 12.44 -1.84 10.03
C MET A 84 13.72 -1.53 10.80
N SER A 85 14.41 -2.59 11.25
CA SER A 85 15.77 -2.46 11.77
C SER A 85 16.74 -2.03 10.67
N ARG A 86 17.90 -1.49 11.05
CA ARG A 86 18.95 -1.09 10.11
C ARG A 86 19.33 -2.21 9.13
N ASN A 87 19.57 -3.42 9.65
CA ASN A 87 19.95 -4.56 8.83
C ASN A 87 18.83 -4.97 7.85
N SER A 88 17.57 -4.89 8.29
CA SER A 88 16.41 -5.18 7.44
C SER A 88 16.25 -4.14 6.33
N LEU A 89 16.50 -2.85 6.62
CA LEU A 89 16.50 -1.78 5.62
C LEU A 89 17.61 -1.97 4.59
N ASP A 90 18.83 -2.28 5.03
CA ASP A 90 19.96 -2.53 4.13
C ASP A 90 19.68 -3.72 3.21
N THR A 91 19.12 -4.81 3.76
CA THR A 91 18.71 -5.98 2.99
C THR A 91 17.60 -5.63 1.99
N TYR A 92 16.60 -4.85 2.40
CA TYR A 92 15.47 -4.51 1.56
C TYR A 92 15.86 -3.58 0.41
N PHE A 93 16.66 -2.55 0.66
CA PHE A 93 17.15 -1.67 -0.41
C PHE A 93 18.14 -2.37 -1.34
N SER A 94 18.96 -3.30 -0.83
CA SER A 94 19.79 -4.17 -1.69
C SER A 94 18.92 -5.06 -2.59
N PHE A 95 17.79 -5.56 -2.09
CA PHE A 95 16.81 -6.26 -2.90
C PHE A 95 16.22 -5.35 -4.00
N LEU A 96 15.80 -4.12 -3.71
CA LEU A 96 15.27 -3.22 -4.73
C LEU A 96 16.29 -2.88 -5.83
N LEU A 97 17.56 -2.71 -5.45
CA LEU A 97 18.67 -2.50 -6.38
C LEU A 97 18.90 -3.74 -7.26
N SER A 98 19.12 -4.91 -6.65
CA SER A 98 19.40 -6.16 -7.37
C SER A 98 18.22 -6.65 -8.21
N ALA A 99 16.99 -6.36 -7.82
CA ALA A 99 15.79 -6.69 -8.59
C ALA A 99 15.50 -5.70 -9.73
N GLY A 100 16.31 -4.64 -9.86
CA GLY A 100 16.20 -3.65 -10.94
C GLY A 100 15.04 -2.67 -10.78
N TYR A 101 14.62 -2.38 -9.55
CA TYR A 101 13.59 -1.38 -9.23
C TYR A 101 14.16 -0.03 -8.78
N MET A 102 15.46 0.00 -8.46
CA MET A 102 16.13 1.20 -7.97
C MET A 102 17.52 1.26 -8.60
N GLN A 103 17.97 2.47 -8.91
CA GLN A 103 19.35 2.78 -9.25
C GLN A 103 19.91 3.74 -8.21
N VAL A 104 21.22 3.64 -7.97
CA VAL A 104 21.93 4.45 -6.98
C VAL A 104 23.14 5.09 -7.64
N ARG A 105 23.32 6.38 -7.41
CA ARG A 105 24.48 7.16 -7.89
C ARG A 105 25.11 7.95 -6.74
N LEU A 106 26.31 8.48 -6.96
CA LEU A 106 26.96 9.41 -6.02
C LEU A 106 26.12 10.69 -5.92
N HIS A 107 26.10 11.31 -4.74
CA HIS A 107 25.53 12.65 -4.60
C HIS A 107 26.49 13.66 -5.23
N ASP A 108 25.95 14.61 -5.99
CA ASP A 108 26.77 15.51 -6.82
C ASP A 108 27.65 16.47 -5.99
N GLU A 109 27.24 16.77 -4.75
CA GLU A 109 27.96 17.68 -3.84
C GLU A 109 28.74 16.97 -2.71
N ASP A 110 28.42 15.70 -2.41
CA ASP A 110 29.08 14.92 -1.36
C ASP A 110 29.16 13.45 -1.80
N GLU A 111 30.29 13.08 -2.40
CA GLU A 111 30.50 11.73 -2.94
C GLU A 111 30.46 10.62 -1.88
N ARG A 112 30.45 10.94 -0.57
CA ARG A 112 30.23 9.96 0.49
C ARG A 112 28.77 9.53 0.57
N GLN A 113 27.86 10.36 0.06
CA GLN A 113 26.44 10.11 0.03
C GLN A 113 26.03 9.39 -1.26
N ARG A 114 24.83 8.81 -1.20
CA ARG A 114 24.23 8.05 -2.30
C ARG A 114 22.81 8.53 -2.48
N VAL A 115 22.49 8.98 -3.68
CA VAL A 115 21.12 9.32 -4.10
C VAL A 115 20.56 8.20 -4.95
N PHE A 116 19.24 8.12 -5.06
CA PHE A 116 18.56 7.00 -5.68
C PHE A 116 17.46 7.48 -6.62
N ASN A 117 17.24 6.73 -7.69
CA ASN A 117 16.16 6.94 -8.64
C ASN A 117 15.43 5.63 -8.91
N LEU A 118 14.17 5.71 -9.32
CA LEU A 118 13.43 4.56 -9.84
C LEU A 118 13.91 4.20 -11.24
N THR A 119 13.84 2.92 -11.58
CA THR A 119 13.90 2.48 -12.98
C THR A 119 12.56 2.67 -13.65
N ASP A 120 12.51 2.70 -14.99
CA ASP A 120 11.25 2.77 -15.75
C ASP A 120 10.28 1.64 -15.37
N ARG A 121 10.83 0.45 -15.11
CA ARG A 121 10.08 -0.69 -14.60
C ARG A 121 9.41 -0.35 -13.27
N ALA A 122 10.14 0.24 -12.32
CA ALA A 122 9.57 0.61 -11.03
C ALA A 122 8.54 1.73 -11.16
N VAL A 123 8.74 2.71 -12.04
CA VAL A 123 7.75 3.75 -12.33
C VAL A 123 6.44 3.13 -12.81
N CYS A 124 6.50 2.12 -13.68
CA CYS A 124 5.32 1.38 -14.14
C CYS A 124 4.58 0.66 -12.99
N GLU A 125 5.30 -0.04 -12.12
CA GLU A 125 4.68 -0.70 -10.94
C GLU A 125 4.06 0.32 -9.98
N VAL A 126 4.72 1.46 -9.77
CA VAL A 126 4.23 2.53 -8.90
C VAL A 126 2.96 3.15 -9.46
N ARG A 127 2.89 3.39 -10.77
CA ARG A 127 1.67 3.87 -11.43
C ARG A 127 0.51 2.90 -11.25
N GLN A 128 0.71 1.61 -11.52
CA GLN A 128 -0.32 0.58 -11.31
C GLN A 128 -0.79 0.50 -9.86
N MET A 129 0.13 0.65 -8.91
CA MET A 129 -0.21 0.72 -7.49
C MET A 129 -1.07 1.95 -7.17
N ILE A 130 -0.71 3.13 -7.68
CA ILE A 130 -1.48 4.38 -7.46
C ILE A 130 -2.87 4.26 -8.08
N ASP A 131 -2.98 3.73 -9.30
CA ASP A 131 -4.26 3.48 -9.99
C ASP A 131 -5.20 2.66 -9.10
N SER A 132 -4.66 1.63 -8.44
CA SER A 132 -5.44 0.77 -7.52
C SER A 132 -6.03 1.51 -6.32
N TYR A 133 -5.53 2.70 -5.96
CA TYR A 133 -6.07 3.53 -4.87
C TYR A 133 -6.89 4.70 -5.38
N VAL A 134 -6.40 5.40 -6.39
CA VAL A 134 -6.99 6.66 -6.87
C VAL A 134 -8.25 6.41 -7.70
N LEU A 135 -8.29 5.36 -8.54
CA LEU A 135 -9.49 5.07 -9.34
C LEU A 135 -10.69 4.72 -8.44
N PRO A 136 -10.57 3.82 -7.45
CA PRO A 136 -11.62 3.61 -6.46
C PRO A 136 -12.02 4.86 -5.69
N SER A 137 -11.04 5.72 -5.33
CA SER A 137 -11.35 6.91 -4.55
C SER A 137 -12.27 7.89 -5.29
N GLN A 138 -12.29 7.87 -6.63
CA GLN A 138 -13.19 8.70 -7.43
C GLN A 138 -14.67 8.30 -7.27
N ILE A 139 -14.96 7.06 -6.88
CA ILE A 139 -16.35 6.59 -6.66
C ILE A 139 -16.90 7.17 -5.36
N VAL A 140 -16.06 7.29 -4.33
CA VAL A 140 -16.46 7.74 -2.98
C VAL A 140 -16.29 9.23 -2.77
N ALA A 141 -15.26 9.83 -3.37
CA ALA A 141 -14.98 11.26 -3.29
C ALA A 141 -14.41 11.72 -4.63
N PRO A 142 -15.30 12.01 -5.61
CA PRO A 142 -14.87 12.46 -6.94
C PRO A 142 -13.99 13.70 -6.83
N TYR A 143 -12.84 13.69 -7.49
CA TYR A 143 -12.03 14.89 -7.64
C TYR A 143 -12.69 15.80 -8.69
N GLU A 144 -12.73 17.11 -8.43
CA GLU A 144 -13.30 18.10 -9.36
C GLU A 144 -12.68 18.06 -10.77
N ARG A 145 -11.46 17.51 -10.91
CA ARG A 145 -10.76 17.37 -12.19
C ARG A 145 -11.17 16.16 -13.04
N GLY A 146 -12.12 15.34 -12.60
CA GLY A 146 -12.72 14.28 -13.42
C GLY A 146 -11.72 13.30 -14.04
N LEU A 147 -11.23 12.33 -13.26
CA LEU A 147 -10.31 11.28 -13.74
C LEU A 147 -11.02 10.16 -14.56
N VAL A 148 -12.17 10.46 -15.17
CA VAL A 148 -12.99 9.43 -15.82
C VAL A 148 -12.45 9.15 -17.23
N GLY A 149 -11.81 7.99 -17.39
CA GLY A 149 -11.59 7.34 -18.69
C GLY A 149 -10.23 7.53 -19.36
N ALA A 150 -9.35 8.43 -18.88
CA ALA A 150 -8.06 8.73 -19.52
C ALA A 150 -6.81 8.24 -18.77
N GLY A 151 -6.99 7.51 -17.66
CA GLY A 151 -5.90 7.19 -16.74
C GLY A 151 -5.47 8.41 -15.92
N ILE A 152 -4.55 8.20 -14.99
CA ILE A 152 -4.09 9.23 -14.08
C ILE A 152 -3.06 10.15 -14.77
N PRO A 153 -3.25 11.49 -14.80
CA PRO A 153 -2.27 12.44 -15.33
C PRO A 153 -0.88 12.30 -14.67
N GLU A 154 0.19 12.62 -15.40
CA GLU A 154 1.56 12.38 -14.93
C GLU A 154 1.92 13.13 -13.65
N ASP A 155 1.31 14.29 -13.42
CA ASP A 155 1.50 15.15 -12.24
C ASP A 155 0.87 14.56 -10.96
N VAL A 156 -0.05 13.60 -11.09
CA VAL A 156 -0.69 12.98 -9.92
C VAL A 156 0.26 12.08 -9.16
N VAL A 157 1.28 11.49 -9.79
CA VAL A 157 2.24 10.64 -9.07
C VAL A 157 3.01 11.45 -8.01
N PRO A 158 3.64 12.59 -8.35
CA PRO A 158 4.17 13.51 -7.36
C PRO A 158 3.13 13.95 -6.32
N SER A 159 1.93 14.39 -6.73
CA SER A 159 0.91 14.86 -5.79
C SER A 159 0.47 13.77 -4.79
N TYR A 160 0.31 12.53 -5.25
CA TYR A 160 -0.02 11.37 -4.42
C TYR A 160 1.05 11.18 -3.35
N PHE A 161 2.34 11.16 -3.73
CA PHE A 161 3.42 10.96 -2.78
C PHE A 161 3.67 12.15 -1.85
N HIS A 162 3.36 13.38 -2.26
CA HIS A 162 3.32 14.52 -1.34
C HIS A 162 2.20 14.33 -0.29
N GLY A 163 1.04 13.82 -0.68
CA GLY A 163 -0.04 13.45 0.24
C GLY A 163 0.40 12.37 1.23
N ILE A 164 0.98 11.28 0.74
CA ILE A 164 1.53 10.20 1.57
C ILE A 164 2.62 10.71 2.52
N ALA A 165 3.51 11.59 2.07
CA ALA A 165 4.53 12.21 2.93
C ALA A 165 3.88 12.90 4.13
N ARG A 166 2.80 13.66 3.91
CA ARG A 166 2.07 14.33 5.00
C ARG A 166 1.50 13.31 6.01
N VAL A 167 0.94 12.19 5.54
CA VAL A 167 0.45 11.09 6.40
C VAL A 167 1.60 10.48 7.22
N LEU A 168 2.75 10.20 6.59
CA LEU A 168 3.91 9.60 7.23
C LEU A 168 4.54 10.53 8.29
N TYR A 169 4.62 11.83 8.02
CA TYR A 169 5.15 12.81 8.97
C TYR A 169 4.23 13.02 10.18
N ALA A 170 2.91 12.89 9.98
CA ALA A 170 1.88 13.00 11.02
C ALA A 170 1.60 11.68 11.77
N ASN A 171 2.40 10.63 11.56
CA ASN A 171 2.19 9.28 12.11
C ASN A 171 0.75 8.78 11.86
N GLY A 172 0.20 9.07 10.68
CA GLY A 172 -1.18 8.75 10.28
C GLY A 172 -1.39 7.31 9.80
N THR A 173 -0.39 6.43 9.94
CA THR A 173 -0.45 5.07 9.40
C THR A 173 -1.28 4.16 10.28
N LEU A 174 -1.94 3.16 9.66
CA LEU A 174 -2.86 2.25 10.37
C LEU A 174 -2.22 1.58 11.58
N ASP A 175 -0.95 1.20 11.51
CA ASP A 175 -0.26 0.53 12.62
C ASP A 175 0.01 1.43 13.83
N GLN A 176 0.04 2.75 13.64
CA GLN A 176 0.20 3.74 14.69
C GLN A 176 -1.15 4.08 15.31
N ARG A 177 -2.20 4.15 14.48
CA ARG A 177 -3.57 4.47 14.90
C ARG A 177 -4.30 3.30 15.51
N LEU A 178 -4.04 2.10 15.02
CA LEU A 178 -4.61 0.84 15.48
C LEU A 178 -3.51 -0.21 15.63
N PRO A 179 -2.69 -0.12 16.70
CA PRO A 179 -1.59 -1.06 16.93
C PRO A 179 -2.04 -2.52 16.97
N GLU A 180 -3.28 -2.76 17.41
CA GLU A 180 -3.92 -4.06 17.43
C GLU A 180 -3.98 -4.71 16.05
N ALA A 181 -4.06 -3.93 14.96
CA ALA A 181 -4.14 -4.47 13.60
C ALA A 181 -2.81 -5.09 13.12
N ARG A 182 -1.68 -4.81 13.81
CA ARG A 182 -0.33 -5.25 13.41
C ARG A 182 -0.22 -6.75 13.22
N TRP A 183 -0.90 -7.56 14.04
CA TRP A 183 -0.82 -9.02 13.95
C TRP A 183 -1.33 -9.53 12.59
N MET A 184 -2.28 -8.83 11.98
CA MET A 184 -2.88 -9.17 10.70
C MET A 184 -2.09 -8.55 9.54
N ILE A 185 -1.87 -7.23 9.54
CA ILE A 185 -1.24 -6.51 8.42
C ILE A 185 0.22 -6.92 8.18
N ASN A 186 0.94 -7.37 9.20
CA ASN A 186 2.34 -7.80 9.07
C ASN A 186 2.51 -9.24 8.56
N ARG A 187 1.41 -9.97 8.32
CA ARG A 187 1.46 -11.32 7.72
C ARG A 187 1.64 -11.26 6.22
N ASP A 188 2.16 -12.36 5.68
CA ASP A 188 2.22 -12.54 4.23
C ASP A 188 0.81 -12.47 3.64
N GLY A 189 0.57 -11.45 2.82
CA GLY A 189 -0.75 -11.15 2.28
C GLY A 189 -1.76 -10.66 3.31
N GLY A 190 -1.39 -10.29 4.54
CA GLY A 190 -2.27 -10.06 5.69
C GLY A 190 -3.59 -9.29 5.45
N HIS A 191 -3.55 -8.24 4.64
CA HIS A 191 -4.70 -7.40 4.27
C HIS A 191 -5.57 -8.03 3.16
N LEU A 192 -4.99 -8.88 2.31
CA LEU A 192 -5.66 -9.44 1.15
C LEU A 192 -6.72 -10.51 1.49
N PRO A 193 -6.57 -11.43 2.47
CA PRO A 193 -7.63 -12.33 2.86
C PRO A 193 -8.89 -11.60 3.30
N MET A 194 -8.75 -10.54 4.12
CA MET A 194 -9.90 -9.75 4.56
C MET A 194 -10.59 -9.07 3.38
N LEU A 195 -9.81 -8.39 2.53
CA LEU A 195 -10.34 -7.74 1.33
C LEU A 195 -11.03 -8.74 0.39
N ALA A 196 -10.46 -9.94 0.25
CA ALA A 196 -10.97 -10.99 -0.61
C ALA A 196 -12.27 -11.62 -0.05
N LEU A 197 -12.33 -11.87 1.25
CA LEU A 197 -13.55 -12.34 1.93
C LEU A 197 -14.68 -11.30 1.85
N TYR A 198 -14.36 -10.03 2.09
CA TYR A 198 -15.32 -8.94 1.98
C TYR A 198 -15.84 -8.81 0.54
N SER A 199 -14.95 -8.87 -0.45
CA SER A 199 -15.32 -8.81 -1.87
C SER A 199 -16.20 -9.99 -2.29
N ASP A 200 -15.90 -11.21 -1.81
CA ASP A 200 -16.77 -12.37 -2.03
C ASP A 200 -18.16 -12.14 -1.39
N SER A 201 -18.22 -11.43 -0.26
CA SER A 201 -19.49 -11.18 0.44
C SER A 201 -20.39 -10.20 -0.31
N LEU A 202 -19.80 -9.18 -0.92
CA LEU A 202 -20.52 -8.22 -1.74
C LEU A 202 -21.04 -8.85 -3.04
N ARG A 203 -20.19 -9.63 -3.73
CA ARG A 203 -20.53 -10.22 -5.04
C ARG A 203 -21.61 -11.30 -4.98
N ASN A 204 -21.73 -12.01 -3.87
CA ASN A 204 -22.64 -13.15 -3.74
C ASN A 204 -23.97 -12.79 -3.05
N GLY A 205 -24.19 -11.52 -2.70
CA GLY A 205 -25.45 -11.03 -2.11
C GLY A 205 -25.65 -11.36 -0.62
N PRO A 206 -26.77 -10.92 -0.02
CA PRO A 206 -26.98 -10.98 1.44
C PRO A 206 -27.06 -12.42 1.99
N LEU A 207 -26.57 -12.58 3.22
CA LEU A 207 -26.37 -13.79 4.05
C LEU A 207 -27.52 -14.82 4.13
N LYS A 208 -28.69 -14.58 3.51
CA LYS A 208 -29.91 -15.38 3.73
C LYS A 208 -30.02 -16.65 2.88
N VAL A 209 -29.18 -16.84 1.86
CA VAL A 209 -29.27 -18.00 0.95
C VAL A 209 -27.88 -18.63 0.77
N GLY A 210 -27.49 -19.51 1.69
CA GLY A 210 -26.37 -20.46 1.54
C GLY A 210 -25.12 -19.87 0.88
N TYR A 211 -24.28 -19.21 1.67
CA TYR A 211 -23.07 -18.55 1.18
C TYR A 211 -22.12 -19.51 0.45
N LYS A 212 -21.64 -19.12 -0.74
CA LYS A 212 -20.49 -19.76 -1.38
C LYS A 212 -19.24 -18.89 -1.15
N ALA A 213 -18.76 -18.86 0.09
CA ALA A 213 -17.44 -18.29 0.39
C ALA A 213 -16.39 -18.96 -0.48
N ALA A 214 -15.35 -18.22 -0.87
CA ALA A 214 -14.13 -18.88 -1.27
C ALA A 214 -13.66 -19.81 -0.14
N THR A 215 -13.48 -21.08 -0.47
CA THR A 215 -12.86 -22.07 0.39
C THR A 215 -11.42 -21.66 0.71
N TYR A 216 -10.85 -22.22 1.78
CA TYR A 216 -9.43 -21.99 2.09
C TYR A 216 -8.47 -22.36 0.95
N VAL A 217 -8.87 -23.30 0.08
CA VAL A 217 -8.09 -23.70 -1.10
C VAL A 217 -8.15 -22.61 -2.17
N GLU A 218 -9.34 -22.09 -2.46
CA GLU A 218 -9.53 -21.00 -3.42
C GLU A 218 -8.82 -19.72 -2.96
N LEU A 219 -8.92 -19.37 -1.68
CA LEU A 219 -8.18 -18.24 -1.09
C LEU A 219 -6.67 -18.43 -1.17
N SER A 220 -6.18 -19.62 -0.83
CA SER A 220 -4.76 -19.96 -0.91
C SER A 220 -4.21 -19.79 -2.33
N ALA A 221 -4.90 -20.32 -3.33
CA ALA A 221 -4.52 -20.22 -4.73
C ALA A 221 -4.57 -18.76 -5.22
N ARG A 222 -5.66 -18.05 -4.91
CA ARG A 222 -5.87 -16.65 -5.31
C ARG A 222 -4.81 -15.71 -4.73
N LEU A 223 -4.40 -15.94 -3.48
CA LEU A 223 -3.54 -15.03 -2.72
C LEU A 223 -2.06 -15.48 -2.65
N GLY A 224 -1.65 -16.54 -3.33
CA GLY A 224 -0.24 -16.96 -3.36
C GLY A 224 0.36 -17.33 -2.00
N VAL A 225 -0.48 -17.80 -1.07
CA VAL A 225 -0.11 -18.24 0.28
C VAL A 225 -0.62 -19.64 0.55
N SER A 226 -0.05 -20.35 1.51
CA SER A 226 -0.47 -21.72 1.80
C SER A 226 -1.85 -21.78 2.45
N LYS A 227 -2.59 -22.87 2.22
CA LYS A 227 -3.87 -23.15 2.91
C LYS A 227 -3.72 -23.08 4.43
N THR A 228 -2.64 -23.63 4.98
CA THR A 228 -2.33 -23.60 6.41
C THR A 228 -2.14 -22.17 6.93
N HIS A 229 -1.53 -21.28 6.15
CA HIS A 229 -1.38 -19.87 6.49
C HIS A 229 -2.74 -19.18 6.62
N ILE A 230 -3.64 -19.38 5.64
CA ILE A 230 -5.01 -18.84 5.69
C ILE A 230 -5.77 -19.38 6.91
N ILE A 231 -5.73 -20.69 7.17
CA ILE A 231 -6.41 -21.29 8.33
C ILE A 231 -5.92 -20.68 9.63
N ARG A 232 -4.60 -20.50 9.80
CA ARG A 232 -4.03 -19.89 11.01
C ARG A 232 -4.46 -18.43 11.16
N MET A 233 -4.50 -17.68 10.06
CA MET A 233 -4.99 -16.30 10.08
C MET A 233 -6.44 -16.19 10.53
N VAL A 234 -7.32 -17.00 9.94
CA VAL A 234 -8.76 -16.98 10.30
C VAL A 234 -8.96 -17.38 11.75
N LYS A 235 -8.36 -18.49 12.20
CA LYS A 235 -8.46 -18.93 13.60
C LYS A 235 -7.95 -17.89 14.59
N GLU A 236 -6.89 -17.18 14.25
CA GLU A 236 -6.37 -16.13 15.12
C GLU A 236 -7.23 -14.87 15.11
N GLY A 237 -7.85 -14.53 13.98
CA GLY A 237 -8.89 -13.50 13.92
C GLY A 237 -10.06 -13.83 14.83
N GLU A 238 -10.61 -15.03 14.71
CA GLU A 238 -11.72 -15.51 15.56
C GLU A 238 -11.40 -15.42 17.07
N LEU A 239 -10.15 -15.68 17.45
CA LEU A 239 -9.71 -15.58 18.86
C LEU A 239 -9.55 -14.14 19.35
N ARG A 240 -9.31 -13.19 18.44
CA ARG A 240 -9.03 -11.78 18.78
C ARG A 240 -10.26 -10.88 18.70
N GLY A 241 -11.35 -11.34 18.07
CA GLY A 241 -12.60 -10.58 17.84
C GLY A 241 -12.57 -9.79 16.54
#